data_AF-A0A1V5P6R4-F1
#
_entry.id   AF-A0A1V5P6R4-F1
#
_cell.length_a   1.000
_cell.length_b   1.000
_cell.length_c   1.000
_cell.angle_alpha   90.00
_cell.angle_beta   90.00
_cell.angle_gamma   90.00
#
_symmetry.space_group_name_H-M   'P 1'
#
loop_
_entity.id
_entity.type
_entity.pdbx_description
1 polymer ?
#
loop_
_entity_poly.entity_id
_entity_poly.type
_entity_poly.pdbx_seq_one_letter_code
_entity_poly.pdbx_strand_id
1 'polypeptide(L)'
;MAQYSVESTSRHPPRAITVETMDEYVVLGIRLDEEEGFGWVDGEGWLDRLLDLREGLLQRDYRVLYLAWLKGITLDPTMDREALEPPVPPGLNELSPALRTFVELFGVDANLLGVAAEHSAALKMGAVDEAQLRRTIASLPVAEKDAFLLRLLQDEPRLSLSLRQRLGLMESPLSADVVPRRTAGELREAVDFGAKDR
;
A
#
# COMPACT_ATOMS: atom_id res chain seq x y z
N MET A 1 33.39 -3.16 -4.07
CA MET A 1 32.51 -4.33 -3.88
C MET A 1 32.60 -4.74 -2.42
N ALA A 2 31.66 -4.29 -1.60
CA ALA A 2 31.46 -4.82 -0.26
C ALA A 2 30.09 -5.50 -0.29
N GLN A 3 30.09 -6.83 -0.22
CA GLN A 3 28.87 -7.62 -0.01
C GLN A 3 28.34 -7.26 1.38
N TYR A 4 27.16 -6.65 1.45
CA TYR A 4 26.35 -6.70 2.66
C TYR A 4 25.70 -8.08 2.71
N SER A 5 26.46 -9.06 3.18
CA SER A 5 25.90 -10.28 3.73
C SER A 5 25.44 -9.95 5.14
N VAL A 6 24.13 -9.79 5.35
CA VAL A 6 23.58 -9.80 6.70
C VAL A 6 23.47 -11.27 7.10
N GLU A 7 24.41 -11.72 7.94
CA GLU A 7 24.31 -13.00 8.64
C GLU A 7 23.02 -12.98 9.47
N SER A 8 22.04 -13.76 9.03
CA SER A 8 20.83 -14.08 9.79
C SER A 8 21.22 -14.91 11.01
N THR A 9 21.64 -14.24 12.09
CA THR A 9 21.81 -14.85 13.40
C THR A 9 21.03 -14.07 14.46
N SER A 10 20.01 -14.73 14.99
CA SER A 10 19.31 -14.48 16.26
C SER A 10 18.36 -13.27 16.43
N ARG A 11 17.08 -13.66 16.63
CA ARG A 11 16.18 -13.33 17.77
C ARG A 11 15.23 -12.14 17.75
N HIS A 12 15.19 -11.29 16.72
CA HIS A 12 14.02 -10.51 16.27
C HIS A 12 14.40 -9.86 14.93
N PRO A 13 13.62 -10.03 13.85
CA PRO A 13 12.34 -9.32 13.69
C PRO A 13 11.27 -10.15 12.94
N PRO A 14 10.02 -9.68 12.76
CA PRO A 14 9.80 -8.78 11.64
C PRO A 14 8.80 -7.66 11.98
N ARG A 15 9.22 -6.41 11.78
CA ARG A 15 8.22 -5.45 11.28
C ARG A 15 7.77 -6.05 9.94
N ALA A 16 6.49 -6.38 9.81
CA ALA A 16 5.92 -6.95 8.56
C ALA A 16 6.32 -6.16 7.31
N ILE A 17 6.66 -4.89 7.50
CA ILE A 17 7.20 -3.98 6.50
C ILE A 17 8.57 -3.45 6.95
N THR A 18 9.52 -3.50 6.03
CA THR A 18 10.85 -2.92 6.13
C THR A 18 11.04 -1.89 5.03
N VAL A 19 11.77 -0.81 5.34
CA VAL A 19 12.10 0.25 4.38
C VAL A 19 13.57 0.55 4.52
N GLU A 20 14.31 0.40 3.43
CA GLU A 20 15.71 0.76 3.34
C GLU A 20 15.89 1.83 2.27
N THR A 21 16.60 2.91 2.61
CA THR A 21 16.92 3.97 1.66
C THR A 21 18.35 3.78 1.17
N MET A 22 18.48 3.62 -0.13
CA MET A 22 19.73 3.69 -0.88
C MET A 22 19.70 4.99 -1.69
N ASP A 23 20.85 5.54 -2.07
CA ASP A 23 20.99 6.89 -2.64
C ASP A 23 19.79 7.36 -3.51
N GLU A 24 19.47 6.63 -4.59
CA GLU A 24 18.37 6.95 -5.50
C GLU A 24 17.14 6.02 -5.36
N TYR A 25 17.18 5.05 -4.45
CA TYR A 25 16.19 3.98 -4.37
C TYR A 25 15.66 3.77 -2.96
N VAL A 26 14.36 3.49 -2.86
CA VAL A 26 13.76 2.96 -1.64
C VAL A 26 13.44 1.50 -1.87
N VAL A 27 14.01 0.63 -1.05
CA VAL A 27 13.71 -0.79 -1.02
C VAL A 27 12.66 -1.02 0.05
N LEU A 28 11.48 -1.45 -0.39
CA LEU A 28 10.38 -1.85 0.47
C LEU A 28 10.36 -3.39 0.52
N GLY A 29 10.51 -3.96 1.72
CA GLY A 29 10.36 -5.38 1.96
C GLY A 29 9.09 -5.67 2.75
N ILE A 30 8.21 -6.54 2.22
CA ILE A 30 7.10 -7.11 2.98
C ILE A 30 7.47 -8.55 3.32
N ARG A 31 7.48 -8.88 4.61
CA ARG A 31 7.76 -10.24 5.10
C ARG A 31 6.66 -10.66 6.06
N LEU A 32 5.95 -11.70 5.68
CA LEU A 32 4.86 -12.30 6.42
C LEU A 32 5.21 -13.77 6.57
N ASP A 33 5.68 -14.15 7.75
CA ASP A 33 6.10 -15.51 8.05
C ASP A 33 5.07 -16.11 9.02
N GLU A 34 4.39 -17.18 8.59
CA GLU A 34 3.46 -17.96 9.41
C GLU A 34 4.05 -19.36 9.58
N GLU A 35 4.24 -19.84 10.81
CA GLU A 35 4.95 -21.10 11.09
C GLU A 35 4.27 -22.31 10.42
N GLU A 36 2.94 -22.31 10.34
CA GLU A 36 2.14 -23.33 9.66
C GLU A 36 1.94 -23.05 8.16
N GLY A 37 2.47 -21.92 7.68
CA GLY A 37 2.19 -21.37 6.35
C GLY A 37 0.77 -20.80 6.22
N PHE A 38 0.47 -20.21 5.06
CA PHE A 38 -0.86 -19.64 4.76
C PHE A 38 -1.86 -20.68 4.21
N GLY A 39 -1.71 -21.95 4.61
CA GLY A 39 -2.46 -23.07 4.05
C GLY A 39 -2.00 -23.49 2.65
N TRP A 40 -2.71 -24.46 2.08
CA TRP A 40 -2.48 -24.90 0.70
C TRP A 40 -3.07 -23.89 -0.27
N VAL A 41 -2.22 -23.39 -1.16
CA VAL A 41 -2.60 -22.44 -2.20
C VAL A 41 -2.80 -23.23 -3.50
N ASP A 42 -4.06 -23.42 -3.91
CA ASP A 42 -4.37 -24.12 -5.15
C ASP A 42 -4.07 -23.25 -6.38
N GLY A 43 -3.32 -23.81 -7.34
CA GLY A 43 -3.09 -23.24 -8.66
C GLY A 43 -1.76 -22.50 -8.84
N GLU A 44 -1.41 -22.26 -10.11
CA GLU A 44 -0.23 -21.52 -10.54
C GLU A 44 -0.56 -20.04 -10.83
N GLY A 45 0.45 -19.18 -10.91
CA GLY A 45 0.29 -17.77 -11.33
C GLY A 45 -0.05 -16.77 -10.23
N TRP A 46 0.14 -17.11 -8.95
CA TRP A 46 -0.08 -16.18 -7.82
C TRP A 46 0.80 -14.94 -7.89
N LEU A 47 2.07 -15.11 -8.26
CA LEU A 47 2.99 -13.99 -8.44
C LEU A 47 2.55 -13.05 -9.56
N ASP A 48 2.00 -13.58 -10.65
CA ASP A 48 1.51 -12.78 -11.78
C ASP A 48 0.34 -11.89 -11.36
N ARG A 49 -0.55 -12.40 -10.50
CA ARG A 49 -1.68 -11.65 -9.94
C ARG A 49 -1.25 -10.55 -8.97
N LEU A 50 -0.03 -10.61 -8.44
CA LEU A 50 0.52 -9.60 -7.53
C LEU A 50 1.33 -8.51 -8.26
N LEU A 51 1.56 -8.64 -9.58
CA LEU A 51 2.38 -7.69 -10.36
C LEU A 51 1.88 -6.25 -10.24
N ASP A 52 0.55 -6.07 -10.23
CA ASP A 52 -0.07 -4.75 -10.17
C ASP A 52 0.11 -4.05 -8.81
N LEU A 53 0.52 -4.77 -7.75
CA LEU A 53 0.81 -4.15 -6.45
C LEU A 53 1.96 -3.14 -6.56
N ARG A 54 2.96 -3.43 -7.39
CA ARG A 54 4.08 -2.51 -7.62
C ARG A 54 3.60 -1.24 -8.32
N GLU A 55 2.79 -1.37 -9.36
CA GLU A 55 2.27 -0.20 -10.07
C GLU A 55 1.32 0.61 -9.19
N GLY A 56 0.55 -0.05 -8.30
CA GLY A 56 -0.21 0.59 -7.24
C GLY A 56 0.67 1.44 -6.31
N LEU A 57 1.73 0.86 -5.75
CA LEU A 57 2.66 1.58 -4.87
C LEU A 57 3.28 2.80 -5.56
N LEU A 58 3.68 2.66 -6.82
CA LEU A 58 4.22 3.77 -7.61
C LEU A 58 3.18 4.88 -7.84
N GLN A 59 1.91 4.53 -7.95
CA GLN A 59 0.78 5.46 -8.04
C GLN A 59 0.27 5.96 -6.68
N ARG A 60 0.99 5.65 -5.59
CA ARG A 60 0.62 5.97 -4.19
C ARG A 60 -0.61 5.24 -3.66
N ASP A 61 -1.01 4.15 -4.29
CA ASP A 61 -1.94 3.20 -3.70
C ASP A 61 -1.20 2.37 -2.64
N TYR A 62 -1.25 2.88 -1.40
CA TYR A 62 -0.59 2.27 -0.25
C TYR A 62 -1.46 1.24 0.48
N ARG A 63 -2.60 0.83 -0.10
CA ARG A 63 -3.49 -0.16 0.51
C ARG A 63 -2.76 -1.47 0.82
N VAL A 64 -1.83 -1.91 -0.03
CA VAL A 64 -1.03 -3.11 0.23
C VAL A 64 -0.18 -3.00 1.50
N LEU A 65 0.34 -1.80 1.82
CA LEU A 65 1.11 -1.57 3.04
C LEU A 65 0.20 -1.68 4.26
N TYR A 66 -1.00 -1.10 4.18
CA TYR A 66 -1.97 -1.20 5.26
C TYR A 66 -2.40 -2.66 5.48
N LEU A 67 -2.67 -3.43 4.42
CA LEU A 67 -3.00 -4.86 4.50
C LEU A 67 -1.85 -5.69 5.10
N ALA A 68 -0.60 -5.42 4.71
CA ALA A 68 0.56 -6.07 5.29
C ALA A 68 0.73 -5.75 6.78
N TRP A 69 0.42 -4.52 7.20
CA TRP A 69 0.40 -4.14 8.61
C TRP A 69 -0.71 -4.87 9.39
N LEU A 70 -1.93 -4.98 8.82
CA LEU A 70 -3.02 -5.76 9.42
C LEU A 70 -2.63 -7.22 9.65
N LYS A 71 -2.00 -7.87 8.66
CA LYS A 71 -1.50 -9.24 8.85
C LYS A 71 -0.34 -9.29 9.86
N GLY A 72 0.54 -8.29 9.86
CA GLY A 72 1.64 -8.20 10.81
C GLY A 72 1.18 -8.20 12.27
N ILE A 73 0.11 -7.47 12.60
CA ILE A 73 -0.41 -7.41 13.98
C ILE A 73 -1.11 -8.70 14.43
N THR A 74 -1.46 -9.60 13.51
CA THR A 74 -2.02 -10.92 13.85
C THR A 74 -0.97 -12.03 13.86
N LEU A 75 0.12 -11.89 13.11
CA LEU A 75 1.20 -12.87 13.04
C LEU A 75 2.12 -12.89 14.26
N ASP A 76 2.35 -11.73 14.89
CA ASP A 76 3.25 -11.63 16.02
C ASP A 76 2.48 -11.41 17.34
N PRO A 77 2.38 -12.43 18.22
CA PRO A 77 1.71 -12.31 19.51
C PRO A 77 2.37 -11.30 20.46
N THR A 78 3.62 -10.93 20.19
CA THR A 78 4.40 -9.94 20.96
C THR A 78 4.25 -8.52 20.42
N MET A 79 3.43 -8.31 19.40
CA MET A 79 3.12 -6.98 18.88
C MET A 79 2.62 -6.05 19.96
N ASP A 80 3.18 -4.84 19.95
CA ASP A 80 2.82 -3.78 20.88
C ASP A 80 1.37 -3.36 20.64
N ARG A 81 0.52 -3.59 21.64
CA ARG A 81 -0.89 -3.20 21.60
C ARG A 81 -1.06 -1.68 21.55
N GLU A 82 -0.09 -0.92 22.06
CA GLU A 82 -0.09 0.55 22.05
C GLU A 82 0.43 1.12 20.73
N ALA A 83 0.90 0.26 19.81
CA ALA A 83 1.33 0.70 18.49
C ALA A 83 0.17 1.40 17.77
N LEU A 84 0.39 2.65 17.36
CA LEU A 84 -0.61 3.42 16.65
C LEU A 84 -0.91 2.81 15.28
N GLU A 85 -2.20 2.72 14.96
CA GLU A 85 -2.70 2.36 13.65
C GLU A 85 -2.12 3.33 12.60
N PRO A 86 -1.58 2.82 11.48
CA PRO A 86 -1.17 3.67 10.37
C PRO A 86 -2.39 4.41 9.78
N PRO A 87 -2.20 5.53 9.06
CA PRO A 87 -3.30 6.19 8.38
C PRO A 87 -4.08 5.20 7.50
N VAL A 88 -5.40 5.16 7.69
CA VAL A 88 -6.28 4.25 6.95
C VAL A 88 -6.38 4.76 5.50
N PRO A 89 -5.93 3.99 4.50
CA PRO A 89 -5.99 4.42 3.11
C PRO A 89 -7.45 4.44 2.62
N PRO A 90 -7.81 5.34 1.69
CA PRO A 90 -9.13 5.31 1.08
C PRO A 90 -9.33 4.03 0.24
N GLY A 91 -10.59 3.61 0.08
CA GLY A 91 -10.97 2.51 -0.80
C GLY A 91 -10.68 1.10 -0.27
N LEU A 92 -10.62 0.89 1.06
CA LEU A 92 -10.52 -0.48 1.62
C LEU A 92 -11.76 -1.33 1.36
N ASN A 93 -12.94 -0.71 1.19
CA ASN A 93 -14.17 -1.40 0.79
C ASN A 93 -14.16 -1.87 -0.69
N GLU A 94 -13.21 -1.39 -1.50
CA GLU A 94 -13.15 -1.62 -2.94
C GLU A 94 -11.74 -2.06 -3.37
N LEU A 95 -11.32 -3.24 -2.90
CA LEU A 95 -10.01 -3.80 -3.24
C LEU A 95 -9.91 -4.15 -4.73
N SER A 96 -8.78 -3.77 -5.34
CA SER A 96 -8.39 -4.21 -6.69
C SER A 96 -8.13 -5.73 -6.72
N PRO A 97 -8.12 -6.38 -7.90
CA PRO A 97 -7.82 -7.81 -8.00
C PRO A 97 -6.53 -8.22 -7.28
N ALA A 98 -5.44 -7.47 -7.49
CA ALA A 98 -4.16 -7.75 -6.85
C ALA A 98 -4.20 -7.62 -5.31
N LEU A 99 -4.94 -6.64 -4.78
CA LEU A 99 -5.13 -6.48 -3.33
C LEU A 99 -5.99 -7.61 -2.74
N ARG A 100 -6.99 -8.10 -3.47
CA ARG A 100 -7.77 -9.28 -3.05
C ARG A 100 -6.90 -10.53 -3.05
N THR A 101 -6.09 -10.72 -4.08
CA THR A 101 -5.10 -11.80 -4.13
C THR A 101 -4.14 -11.72 -2.95
N PHE A 102 -3.68 -10.54 -2.55
CA PHE A 102 -2.86 -10.37 -1.36
C PHE A 102 -3.59 -10.80 -0.08
N VAL A 103 -4.85 -10.38 0.11
CA VAL A 103 -5.68 -10.77 1.25
C VAL A 103 -5.85 -12.28 1.33
N GLU A 104 -6.15 -12.91 0.20
CA GLU A 104 -6.35 -14.36 0.09
C GLU A 104 -5.06 -15.13 0.36
N LEU A 105 -3.96 -14.76 -0.31
CA LEU A 105 -2.68 -15.46 -0.24
C LEU A 105 -2.05 -15.39 1.15
N PHE A 106 -2.16 -14.24 1.83
CA PHE A 106 -1.56 -14.04 3.15
C PHE A 106 -2.55 -14.21 4.29
N GLY A 107 -3.81 -14.59 4.02
CA GLY A 107 -4.83 -14.79 5.04
C GLY A 107 -5.00 -13.56 5.95
N VAL A 108 -5.22 -12.37 5.35
CA VAL A 108 -5.54 -11.16 6.11
C VAL A 108 -6.94 -11.33 6.72
N ASP A 109 -7.07 -11.14 8.04
CA ASP A 109 -8.34 -11.34 8.76
C ASP A 109 -9.45 -10.44 8.20
N ALA A 110 -10.55 -11.06 7.76
CA ALA A 110 -11.66 -10.36 7.11
C ALA A 110 -12.46 -9.47 8.08
N ASN A 111 -12.56 -9.84 9.36
CA ASN A 111 -13.23 -9.02 10.35
C ASN A 111 -12.39 -7.79 10.68
N LEU A 112 -11.08 -7.97 10.83
CA LEU A 112 -10.11 -6.89 11.05
C LEU A 112 -10.09 -5.91 9.87
N LEU A 113 -10.08 -6.44 8.64
CA LEU A 113 -10.21 -5.63 7.43
C LEU A 113 -11.55 -4.89 7.38
N GLY A 114 -12.64 -5.53 7.81
CA GLY A 114 -13.97 -4.89 7.90
C GLY A 114 -13.98 -3.69 8.84
N VAL A 115 -13.49 -3.87 10.07
CA VAL A 115 -13.40 -2.79 11.09
C VAL A 115 -12.47 -1.65 10.62
N ALA A 116 -11.38 -1.99 9.93
CA ALA A 116 -10.53 -0.99 9.30
C ALA A 116 -11.26 -0.21 8.20
N ALA A 117 -12.02 -0.91 7.36
CA ALA A 117 -12.73 -0.33 6.23
C ALA A 117 -13.87 0.61 6.63
N GLU A 118 -14.41 0.51 7.84
CA GLU A 118 -15.36 1.49 8.41
C GLU A 118 -14.74 2.89 8.53
N HIS A 119 -13.42 2.96 8.75
CA HIS A 119 -12.67 4.22 8.86
C HIS A 119 -11.98 4.60 7.55
N SER A 120 -12.15 3.79 6.50
CA SER A 120 -11.63 4.08 5.16
C SER A 120 -12.55 5.05 4.44
N ALA A 121 -12.02 6.20 4.04
CA ALA A 121 -12.72 7.07 3.10
C ALA A 121 -13.04 6.32 1.79
N ALA A 122 -14.08 6.76 1.08
CA ALA A 122 -14.39 6.23 -0.24
C ALA A 122 -13.22 6.50 -1.21
N LEU A 123 -13.00 5.58 -2.14
CA LEU A 123 -12.01 5.78 -3.19
C LEU A 123 -12.47 6.97 -4.04
N LYS A 124 -11.77 8.09 -3.94
CA LYS A 124 -11.97 9.19 -4.88
C LYS A 124 -11.30 8.76 -6.18
N MET A 125 -12.05 8.08 -7.05
CA MET A 125 -11.71 8.12 -8.46
C MET A 125 -11.86 9.58 -8.88
N GLY A 126 -10.77 10.33 -8.78
CA GLY A 126 -10.70 11.68 -9.30
C GLY A 126 -11.03 11.60 -10.79
N ALA A 127 -12.30 11.82 -11.14
CA ALA A 127 -12.65 12.42 -12.40
C ALA A 127 -11.99 13.79 -12.35
N VAL A 128 -10.69 13.83 -12.70
CA VAL A 128 -9.98 15.09 -12.77
C VAL A 128 -10.73 15.86 -13.82
N ASP A 129 -11.38 16.95 -13.39
CA ASP A 129 -12.14 17.81 -14.26
C ASP A 129 -11.29 18.10 -15.50
N GLU A 130 -11.80 17.74 -16.68
CA GLU A 130 -11.09 17.90 -17.94
C GLU A 130 -10.66 19.35 -18.13
N ALA A 131 -11.45 20.32 -17.64
CA ALA A 131 -11.09 21.72 -17.66
C ALA A 131 -9.91 22.05 -16.72
N GLN A 132 -9.82 21.40 -15.55
CA GLN A 132 -8.66 21.51 -14.67
C GLN A 132 -7.41 20.86 -15.28
N LEU A 133 -7.55 19.68 -15.90
CA LEU A 133 -6.45 19.03 -16.63
C LEU A 133 -5.93 19.93 -17.74
N ARG A 134 -6.83 20.46 -18.59
CA ARG A 134 -6.47 21.38 -19.67
C ARG A 134 -5.72 22.61 -19.15
N ARG A 135 -6.19 23.23 -18.06
CA ARG A 135 -5.51 24.38 -17.42
C ARG A 135 -4.11 24.02 -16.91
N THR A 136 -3.97 22.87 -16.25
CA THR A 136 -2.69 22.44 -15.67
C THR A 136 -1.69 22.02 -16.75
N ILE A 137 -2.16 21.37 -17.83
CA ILE A 137 -1.33 21.08 -18.99
C ILE A 137 -0.95 22.38 -19.71
N ALA A 138 -1.88 23.33 -19.86
CA ALA A 138 -1.62 24.59 -20.52
C ALA A 138 -0.51 25.40 -19.83
N SER A 139 -0.41 25.34 -18.49
CA SER A 139 0.62 26.04 -17.72
C SER A 139 2.04 25.44 -17.87
N LEU A 140 2.19 24.24 -18.44
CA LEU A 140 3.50 23.68 -18.72
C LEU A 140 4.22 24.47 -19.85
N PRO A 141 5.52 24.78 -19.70
CA PRO A 141 6.34 25.33 -20.76
C PRO A 141 6.31 24.46 -22.03
N VAL A 142 6.36 25.08 -23.21
CA VAL A 142 6.33 24.35 -24.50
C VAL A 142 7.47 23.33 -24.60
N ALA A 143 8.69 23.74 -24.23
CA ALA A 143 9.85 22.83 -24.22
C ALA A 143 9.65 21.59 -23.34
N GLU A 144 8.90 21.72 -22.24
CA GLU A 144 8.60 20.59 -21.37
C GLU A 144 7.53 19.68 -21.98
N LYS A 145 6.50 20.25 -22.64
CA LYS A 145 5.52 19.46 -23.41
C LYS A 145 6.21 18.66 -24.50
N ASP A 146 7.10 19.28 -25.27
CA ASP A 146 7.85 18.63 -26.33
C ASP A 146 8.74 17.51 -25.77
N ALA A 147 9.39 17.73 -24.62
CA ALA A 147 10.18 16.70 -23.94
C ALA A 147 9.32 15.50 -23.52
N PHE A 148 8.11 15.71 -22.97
CA PHE A 148 7.19 14.62 -22.65
C PHE A 148 6.71 13.88 -23.90
N LEU A 149 6.43 14.58 -25.00
CA LEU A 149 6.04 13.94 -26.26
C LEU A 149 7.18 13.10 -26.87
N LEU A 150 8.42 13.57 -26.81
CA LEU A 150 9.58 12.80 -27.23
C LEU A 150 9.77 11.53 -26.40
N ARG A 151 9.67 11.66 -25.07
CA ARG A 151 9.75 10.51 -24.14
C ARG A 151 8.61 9.50 -24.38
N LEU A 152 7.43 9.98 -24.79
CA LEU A 152 6.30 9.13 -25.14
C LEU A 152 6.60 8.31 -26.40
N LEU A 153 7.18 8.93 -27.43
CA LEU A 153 7.59 8.25 -28.67
C LEU A 153 8.77 7.28 -28.47
N GLN A 154 9.48 7.40 -27.34
CA GLN A 154 10.56 6.50 -26.94
C GLN A 154 10.07 5.33 -26.06
N ASP A 155 8.76 5.19 -25.88
CA ASP A 155 8.13 4.17 -25.04
C ASP A 155 8.67 4.17 -23.60
N GLU A 156 8.93 5.36 -23.04
CA GLU A 156 9.44 5.45 -21.67
C GLU A 156 8.43 4.84 -20.67
N PRO A 157 8.85 3.83 -19.87
CA PRO A 157 7.94 3.15 -18.95
C PRO A 157 7.44 4.12 -17.88
N ARG A 158 6.12 4.10 -17.64
CA ARG A 158 5.44 4.91 -16.61
C ARG A 158 5.58 6.42 -16.82
N LEU A 159 5.69 6.87 -18.06
CA LEU A 159 5.67 8.29 -18.39
C LEU A 159 4.42 9.01 -17.86
N SER A 160 3.27 8.34 -17.87
CA SER A 160 2.01 8.86 -17.33
C SER A 160 2.10 9.17 -15.83
N LEU A 161 2.80 8.35 -15.06
CA LEU A 161 3.05 8.57 -13.63
C LEU A 161 3.96 9.79 -13.44
N SER A 162 5.07 9.84 -14.18
CA SER A 162 6.01 10.98 -14.15
C SER A 162 5.30 12.30 -14.48
N LEU A 163 4.41 12.30 -15.46
CA LEU A 163 3.62 13.48 -15.83
C LEU A 163 2.63 13.87 -14.73
N ARG A 164 1.90 12.92 -14.15
CA ARG A 164 0.98 13.21 -13.04
C ARG A 164 1.72 13.77 -11.82
N GLN A 165 2.91 13.24 -11.51
CA GLN A 165 3.78 13.76 -10.47
C GLN A 165 4.20 15.20 -10.79
N ARG A 166 4.66 15.46 -12.03
CA ARG A 166 5.04 16.79 -12.48
C ARG A 166 3.91 17.81 -12.42
N LEU A 167 2.67 17.37 -12.68
CA LEU A 167 1.47 18.19 -12.61
C LEU A 167 0.88 18.33 -11.20
N GLY A 168 1.49 17.68 -10.19
CA GLY A 168 0.96 17.70 -8.81
C GLY A 168 -0.40 17.00 -8.67
N LEU A 169 -0.76 16.13 -9.61
CA LEU A 169 -2.03 15.40 -9.64
C LEU A 169 -1.97 14.08 -8.83
N MET A 170 -0.88 13.87 -8.09
CA MET A 170 -0.76 12.74 -7.18
C MET A 170 -1.47 13.12 -5.89
N GLU A 171 -2.50 12.36 -5.53
CA GLU A 171 -3.13 12.53 -4.23
C GLU A 171 -2.07 12.40 -3.14
N SER A 172 -2.15 13.27 -2.13
CA SER A 172 -1.33 13.13 -0.93
C SER A 172 -2.06 12.14 -0.03
N PRO A 173 -1.47 10.96 0.26
CA PRO A 173 -2.07 10.01 1.18
C PRO A 173 -2.04 10.52 2.64
N LEU A 174 -1.46 11.70 2.87
CA LEU A 174 -1.16 12.26 4.19
C LEU A 174 -2.03 13.46 4.57
N SER A 175 -3.22 13.63 4.00
CA SER A 175 -4.25 14.44 4.67
C SER A 175 -4.76 13.70 5.90
N ALA A 176 -3.85 13.48 6.86
CA ALA A 176 -4.14 13.10 8.22
C ALA A 176 -4.69 14.34 8.92
N ASP A 177 -5.96 14.65 8.66
CA ASP A 177 -6.69 15.53 9.55
C ASP A 177 -6.72 14.88 10.94
N VAL A 178 -6.22 15.64 11.92
CA VAL A 178 -6.51 15.75 13.36
C VAL A 178 -7.57 14.80 13.96
N VAL A 179 -7.50 13.49 13.68
CA VAL A 179 -8.30 12.47 14.37
C VAL A 179 -7.33 11.62 15.19
N PRO A 180 -7.60 11.41 16.49
CA PRO A 180 -6.79 10.50 17.30
C PRO A 180 -6.78 9.12 16.64
N ARG A 181 -5.58 8.62 16.33
CA ARG A 181 -5.39 7.31 15.71
C ARG A 181 -5.58 6.25 16.77
N ARG A 182 -6.32 5.19 16.42
CA ARG A 182 -6.51 4.04 17.29
C ARG A 182 -5.20 3.30 17.51
N THR A 183 -5.11 2.52 18.57
CA THR A 183 -4.02 1.56 18.76
C THR A 183 -4.33 0.21 18.10
N ALA A 184 -3.30 -0.61 17.89
CA ALA A 184 -3.48 -1.99 17.43
C ALA A 184 -4.35 -2.81 18.40
N GLY A 185 -4.28 -2.53 19.70
CA GLY A 185 -5.14 -3.11 20.73
C GLY A 185 -6.61 -2.75 20.54
N GLU A 186 -6.91 -1.45 20.41
CA GLU A 186 -8.29 -0.96 20.18
C GLU A 186 -8.90 -1.54 18.89
N LEU A 187 -8.09 -1.67 17.84
CA LEU A 187 -8.53 -2.26 16.58
C LEU A 187 -8.92 -3.74 16.75
N ARG A 188 -8.14 -4.52 17.51
CA ARG A 188 -8.45 -5.94 17.80
C ARG A 188 -9.67 -6.09 18.72
N GLU A 189 -9.80 -5.21 19.70
CA GLU A 189 -10.97 -5.21 20.60
C GLU A 189 -12.28 -4.90 19.86
N ALA A 190 -12.24 -3.99 18.88
CA ALA A 190 -13.39 -3.70 18.04
C ALA A 190 -13.87 -4.94 17.24
N VAL A 191 -12.95 -5.81 16.81
CA VAL A 191 -13.28 -7.09 16.17
C VAL A 191 -13.96 -8.05 17.17
N ASP A 192 -13.40 -8.19 18.38
CA ASP A 192 -13.95 -9.07 19.42
C ASP A 192 -15.33 -8.62 19.90
N PHE A 193 -15.61 -7.32 19.90
CA PHE A 193 -16.91 -6.75 20.24
C PHE A 193 -17.94 -7.03 19.13
N GLY A 194 -17.59 -6.77 17.86
CA GLY A 194 -18.47 -7.05 16.72
C GLY A 194 -18.77 -8.55 16.53
N ALA A 195 -17.88 -9.43 16.99
CA ALA A 195 -18.10 -10.88 16.99
C ALA A 195 -19.10 -11.35 18.07
N LYS A 196 -19.31 -10.57 19.14
CA LYS A 196 -20.24 -10.91 20.23
C LYS A 196 -21.67 -10.41 19.98
N ASP A 197 -21.85 -9.43 19.11
CA ASP A 197 -23.14 -8.82 18.76
C ASP A 197 -23.83 -9.46 17.54
N ARG A 198 -23.28 -10.53 16.96
CA ARG A 198 -23.85 -11.32 15.85
C ARG A 198 -24.33 -12.68 16.30
#